data_AF-A0AAW2EI11-F1
#
_entry.id   AF-A0AAW2EI11-F1
#
_cell.length_a   1.000
_cell.length_b   1.000
_cell.length_c   1.000
_cell.angle_alpha   90.00
_cell.angle_beta   90.00
_cell.angle_gamma   90.00
#
_symmetry.space_group_name_H-M   'P 1'
#
loop_
_entity.id
_entity.type
_entity.pdbx_description
1 polymer ?
#
loop_
_entity_poly.entity_id
_entity_poly.type
_entity_poly.pdbx_seq_one_letter_code
_entity_poly.pdbx_strand_id
1 'polypeptide(L)' 'MCIPGQLLIDRSTEIFNEAYSSEWYTFSLKTKKLLRVLFYRSFVPCTLTAGKMFVMSMTMCSSVLQTAMSYFTAFLSIK' A
#
# COMPACT_ATOMS: atom_id res chain seq x y z
N MET A 1 11.73 3.74 -8.28
CA MET A 1 10.40 3.29 -8.71
C MET A 1 9.45 2.92 -7.56
N CYS A 2 9.93 2.77 -6.31
CA CYS A 2 9.08 2.39 -5.17
C CYS A 2 8.26 3.56 -4.58
N ILE A 3 8.70 4.81 -4.75
CA ILE A 3 8.01 6.01 -4.27
C ILE A 3 6.58 6.16 -4.85
N PRO A 4 6.36 6.11 -6.19
CA PRO A 4 5.01 6.22 -6.74
C PRO A 4 4.12 5.03 -6.37
N GLY A 5 4.69 3.82 -6.24
CA GLY A 5 3.97 2.64 -5.78
C GLY A 5 3.48 2.78 -4.33
N GLN A 6 4.34 3.29 -3.45
CA GLN A 6 4.00 3.58 -2.07
C GLN A 6 2.95 4.70 -1.96
N LEU A 7 3.14 5.82 -2.66
CA LEU A 7 2.19 6.93 -2.66
C LEU A 7 0.79 6.48 -3.08
N LEU A 8 0.69 5.60 -4.08
CA LEU A 8 -0.59 5.09 -4.56
C LEU A 8 -1.29 4.20 -3.52
N ILE A 9 -0.52 3.36 -2.81
CA ILE A 9 -1.03 2.56 -1.69
C ILE A 9 -1.51 3.49 -0.58
N ASP A 10 -0.70 4.46 -0.18
CA ASP A 10 -1.00 5.39 0.92
C ASP A 10 -2.29 6.18 0.63
N ARG A 11 -2.40 6.78 -0.56
CA ARG A 11 -3.61 7.51 -0.99
C ARG A 11 -4.83 6.61 -1.09
N SER A 12 -4.67 5.36 -1.55
CA SER A 12 -5.77 4.40 -1.59
C SER A 12 -6.29 4.09 -0.18
N THR A 13 -5.39 3.95 0.81
CA THR A 13 -5.78 3.69 2.21
C THR A 13 -6.35 4.91 2.90
N GLU A 14 -5.89 6.11 2.55
CA GLU A 14 -6.39 7.38 3.09
C GLU A 14 -7.88 7.58 2.76
N ILE A 15 -8.30 7.26 1.53
CA ILE A 15 -9.72 7.32 1.14
C ILE A 15 -10.60 6.43 2.03
N PHE A 16 -10.12 5.24 2.39
CA PHE A 16 -10.85 4.34 3.29
C PHE A 16 -10.95 4.93 4.69
N ASN A 17 -9.84 5.45 5.23
CA ASN A 17 -9.80 6.04 6.56
C ASN A 17 -10.71 7.27 6.67
N GLU A 18 -10.67 8.17 5.68
CA GLU A 18 -11.52 9.37 5.64
C GLU A 18 -13.01 9.02 5.48
N ALA A 19 -13.33 8.02 4.65
CA ALA A 19 -14.70 7.52 4.54
C ALA A 19 -15.18 6.91 5.87
N TYR A 20 -14.31 6.24 6.61
CA TYR A 20 -14.63 5.61 7.89
C TYR A 20 -14.74 6.62 9.04
N SER A 21 -13.91 7.66 9.04
CA SER A 21 -13.94 8.74 10.04
C SER A 21 -15.15 9.67 9.87
N SER A 22 -15.75 9.72 8.68
CA SER A 22 -16.98 10.47 8.44
C SER A 22 -18.15 9.95 9.29
N GLU A 23 -19.14 10.81 9.58
CA GLU A 23 -20.38 10.43 10.27
C GLU A 23 -21.31 9.61 9.36
N TRP A 24 -20.82 8.53 8.75
CA TRP A 24 -21.53 7.73 7.77
C TRP A 24 -22.88 7.18 8.27
N TYR A 25 -23.04 7.06 9.59
CA TYR A 25 -24.28 6.66 10.25
C TYR A 25 -25.39 7.71 10.16
N THR A 26 -25.10 8.99 9.88
CA THR A 26 -26.11 10.04 9.70
C THR A 26 -26.58 10.16 8.25
N PHE A 27 -25.86 9.57 7.30
CA PHE A 27 -26.16 9.70 5.88
C PHE A 27 -27.48 9.03 5.44
N SER A 28 -28.00 9.48 4.29
CA SER A 28 -29.16 8.88 3.66
C SER A 28 -28.95 7.40 3.34
N LEU A 29 -30.04 6.62 3.28
CA LEU A 29 -29.99 5.19 2.94
C LEU A 29 -29.31 4.92 1.59
N LYS A 30 -29.47 5.81 0.61
CA LYS A 30 -28.81 5.70 -0.71
C LYS A 30 -27.29 5.87 -0.57
N THR A 31 -26.86 6.89 0.17
CA THR A 31 -25.44 7.17 0.41
C THR A 31 -24.78 6.05 1.22
N LYS A 32 -25.45 5.52 2.25
CA LYS A 32 -24.96 4.38 3.04
C LYS A 32 -24.73 3.13 2.18
N LYS A 33 -25.62 2.85 1.22
CA LYS A 33 -25.44 1.74 0.27
C LYS A 33 -24.21 1.95 -0.61
N LEU A 34 -24.01 3.15 -1.13
CA LEU A 34 -22.83 3.52 -1.92
C LEU A 34 -21.54 3.42 -1.08
N LEU A 35 -21.57 3.92 0.15
CA LEU A 35 -20.43 3.87 1.06
C LEU A 35 -20.06 2.42 1.43
N ARG A 36 -21.04 1.53 1.57
CA ARG A 36 -20.77 0.09 1.75
C ARG A 36 -20.00 -0.50 0.58
N VAL A 37 -20.38 -0.14 -0.65
CA VAL A 37 -19.65 -0.57 -1.86
C VAL A 37 -18.25 0.02 -1.87
N LEU A 38 -18.11 1.30 -1.49
CA LEU A 38 -16.81 1.96 -1.36
C LEU A 38 -15.93 1.23 -0.36
N PHE A 39 -16.42 0.95 0.85
CA PHE A 39 -15.67 0.21 1.86
C PHE A 39 -15.24 -1.16 1.37
N TYR A 40 -16.14 -1.91 0.71
CA TYR A 40 -15.80 -3.22 0.17
C TYR A 40 -14.71 -3.15 -0.91
N ARG A 41 -14.74 -2.12 -1.76
CA ARG A 41 -13.72 -1.90 -2.81
C ARG A 41 -12.39 -1.41 -2.25
N SER A 42 -12.44 -0.46 -1.32
CA SER A 42 -11.27 0.18 -0.73
C SER A 42 -10.61 -0.65 0.37
N PHE A 43 -11.25 -1.72 0.84
CA PHE A 43 -10.65 -2.68 1.77
C PHE A 43 -9.40 -3.35 1.19
N VAL A 44 -9.35 -3.50 -0.15
CA VAL A 44 -8.16 -3.94 -0.87
C VAL A 44 -7.47 -2.68 -1.42
N PRO A 45 -6.35 -2.24 -0.83
CA PRO A 45 -5.64 -1.07 -1.34
C PRO A 45 -5.16 -1.34 -2.77
N CYS A 46 -5.22 -0.32 -3.61
CA CYS A 46 -4.66 -0.41 -4.94
C CYS A 46 -3.13 -0.57 -4.84
N THR A 47 -2.62 -1.75 -5.18
CA THR A 47 -1.19 -2.04 -5.16
C THR A 47 -0.63 -2.15 -6.57
N LEU A 48 0.47 -1.45 -6.85
CA LEU A 48 1.27 -1.68 -8.04
C LEU A 48 2.17 -2.89 -7.82
N THR A 49 1.96 -3.96 -8.59
CA THR A 49 2.79 -5.17 -8.55
C THR A 49 3.70 -5.24 -9.77
N ALA A 50 5.01 -5.36 -9.57
CA ALA A 50 5.94 -5.67 -10.65
C ALA A 50 5.79 -7.16 -11.02
N GLY A 51 5.28 -7.42 -12.24
CA GLY A 51 5.11 -8.76 -12.79
C GLY A 51 4.22 -9.70 -11.97
N LYS A 52 3.29 -9.18 -11.14
CA LYS A 52 2.50 -9.92 -10.12
C LYS A 52 3.30 -10.61 -9.01
N MET A 53 4.63 -10.48 -8.99
CA MET A 53 5.47 -11.15 -8.00
C MET A 53 5.83 -10.23 -6.83
N PHE A 54 5.87 -8.92 -7.07
CA PHE A 54 6.53 -7.98 -6.17
C PHE A 54 5.66 -6.73 -5.99
N VAL A 55 5.09 -6.57 -4.79
CA VAL A 55 4.37 -5.33 -4.43
C VAL A 55 5.40 -4.21 -4.35
N MET A 56 5.21 -3.17 -5.15
CA MET A 56 6.08 -2.00 -5.18
C MET A 56 5.83 -1.12 -3.95
N SER A 57 6.26 -1.61 -2.78
CA SER A 57 6.23 -0.89 -1.51
C SER A 57 7.63 -0.47 -1.07
N MET A 58 7.69 0.47 -0.14
CA MET A 58 8.95 0.88 0.48
C MET A 58 9.59 -0.29 1.25
N THR A 59 8.78 -1.15 1.86
CA THR A 59 9.23 -2.37 2.55
C THR A 59 10.04 -3.29 1.64
N MET A 60 9.59 -3.46 0.39
CA MET A 60 10.32 -4.27 -0.59
C MET A 60 11.64 -3.59 -0.99
N CYS A 61 11.64 -2.26 -1.14
CA CYS A 61 12.85 -1.50 -1.42
C CYS A 61 13.90 -1.69 -0.31
N SER A 62 13.50 -1.55 0.95
CA SER A 62 14.37 -1.75 2.11
C SER A 62 14.92 -3.17 2.19
N SER A 63 14.09 -4.18 1.90
CA SER A 63 14.50 -5.58 1.90
C SER A 63 15.56 -5.86 0.84
N VAL A 64 15.39 -5.30 -0.37
CA VAL A 64 16.38 -5.42 -1.46
C VAL A 64 17.69 -4.72 -1.10
N LEU A 65 17.63 -3.52 -0.52
CA LEU A 65 18.82 -2.79 -0.08
C LEU A 65 19.57 -3.52 1.04
N GLN A 66 18.86 -4.08 2.03
CA GLN A 66 19.46 -4.86 3.11
C GLN A 66 20.16 -6.10 2.58
N THR A 67 19.53 -6.79 1.62
CA THR A 67 20.10 -7.96 0.96
C THR A 67 21.37 -7.58 0.18
N ALA A 68 21.33 -6.49 -0.59
CA ALA A 68 22.49 -5.98 -1.32
C ALA A 68 23.66 -5.60 -0.40
N MET A 69 23.38 -4.91 0.72
CA MET A 69 24.39 -4.60 1.72
C MET A 69 24.97 -5.85 2.36
N SER A 70 24.14 -6.84 2.68
CA SER A 70 24.59 -8.11 3.26
C SER A 70 25.54 -8.85 2.31
N TYR A 71 25.21 -8.93 1.03
CA TYR A 71 26.10 -9.49 0.01
C TYR A 71 27.40 -8.70 -0.12
N PHE A 72 27.33 -7.37 -0.11
CA PHE A 72 28.50 -6.51 -0.16
C PHE A 72 29.44 -6.73 1.02
N THR A 73 28.91 -6.77 2.25
CA THR A 73 29.68 -7.04 3.47
C THR A 73 30.26 -8.45 3.47
N ALA A 74 29.52 -9.46 3.06
CA ALA A 74 30.02 -10.83 2.94
C ALA A 74 31.20 -10.90 1.95
N PHE A 75 31.09 -10.22 0.81
CA PHE A 75 32.17 -10.16 -0.19
C PHE A 75 33.41 -9.43 0.35
N LEU A 76 33.22 -8.35 1.11
CA LEU A 76 34.31 -7.65 1.80
C LEU A 76 34.97 -8.50 2.88
N SER A 77 34.24 -9.37 3.56
CA SER A 77 34.77 -10.24 4.62
C SER A 77 35.53 -11.46 4.10
N ILE A 78 35.35 -11.80 2.81
CA ILE A 78 36.07 -12.90 2.14
C ILE A 78 37.39 -12.41 1.51
N LYS A 79 37.57 -11.08 1.40
CA LYS A 79 38.81 -10.43 0.98
C LYS A 79 39.72 -10.17 2.17
#